data_AF-A0A940XBL7-F1
#
_entry.id   AF-A0A940XBL7-F1
#
_cell.length_a   1.000
_cell.length_b   1.000
_cell.length_c   1.000
_cell.angle_alpha   90.00
_cell.angle_beta   90.00
_cell.angle_gamma   90.00
#
_symmetry.space_group_name_H-M   'P 1'
#
loop_
_entity.id
_entity.type
_entity.pdbx_description
1 polymer ?
#
loop_
_entity_poly.entity_id
_entity_poly.type
_entity_poly.pdbx_seq_one_letter_code
_entity_poly.pdbx_strand_id
1 'polypeptide(L)'
;MLPDATPEAGGTTAPPTRGRGSAERVTLRADLRAAVPDASAAVVVTAAVFAFFWARMESGTSSTVAVMPFMDDARTYWMYLLSQAFGWSGLLWAWGTVMLGLLLSGPRPARLPVSRQVLERWHRTTSLTTMALMFAHALMFAAELVRYEVELGWAARLWAGFADSFVPGWYDSGTGRTAIPIGQGALYLAIPLGLLFYVRHRIGANTWRRLHRFVIVVYVLSVWHTLLYGTNVWYGEWPRTVLWLLQLPVAVLLLVRLLRPARRGERLGAPGRRGGGSLPGWALRATGRAAAAAVVIGLLAVVVSGHDGGRDRPADAPASSPHPRETE
;
A
#
# COMPACT_ATOMS: atom_id res chain seq x y z
N MET A 1 60.70 8.18 -64.98
CA MET A 1 61.14 7.68 -63.66
C MET A 1 60.29 8.37 -62.60
N LEU A 2 59.69 7.60 -61.69
CA LEU A 2 59.41 8.02 -60.30
C LEU A 2 60.74 7.92 -59.50
N PRO A 3 60.89 8.39 -58.25
CA PRO A 3 59.87 8.87 -57.27
C PRO A 3 60.20 10.32 -56.77
N ASP A 4 59.75 10.87 -55.63
CA ASP A 4 58.96 10.36 -54.48
C ASP A 4 58.16 11.48 -53.73
N ALA A 5 57.53 11.06 -52.64
CA ALA A 5 56.74 11.71 -51.60
C ALA A 5 57.54 12.65 -50.63
N THR A 6 56.95 13.48 -49.75
CA THR A 6 56.01 13.19 -48.64
C THR A 6 55.31 14.51 -48.11
N PRO A 7 54.81 14.72 -46.85
CA PRO A 7 53.36 14.94 -46.65
C PRO A 7 52.90 15.99 -45.57
N GLU A 8 51.93 16.87 -45.86
CA GLU A 8 51.20 17.62 -44.80
C GLU A 8 49.69 17.62 -45.05
N ALA A 9 48.89 17.08 -44.10
CA ALA A 9 48.21 17.79 -43.01
C ALA A 9 46.97 18.58 -43.48
N GLY A 10 45.82 18.57 -42.79
CA GLY A 10 45.41 17.80 -41.61
C GLY A 10 43.95 18.16 -41.31
N GLY A 11 43.10 17.17 -41.01
CA GLY A 11 41.66 17.45 -40.97
C GLY A 11 40.74 16.28 -40.68
N THR A 12 41.22 15.25 -39.99
CA THR A 12 40.34 14.16 -39.51
C THR A 12 39.43 14.71 -38.43
N THR A 13 38.27 15.21 -38.82
CA THR A 13 37.18 15.58 -37.90
C THR A 13 36.74 14.32 -37.17
N ALA A 14 37.29 14.12 -35.97
CA ALA A 14 36.87 13.05 -35.09
C ALA A 14 35.34 13.18 -34.89
N PRO A 15 34.54 12.15 -35.23
CA PRO A 15 33.10 12.23 -35.04
C PRO A 15 32.85 12.44 -33.55
N PRO A 16 31.95 13.38 -33.16
CA PRO A 16 31.72 13.67 -31.76
C PRO A 16 31.33 12.37 -31.07
N THR A 17 32.16 11.95 -30.12
CA THR A 17 31.88 10.80 -29.29
C THR A 17 30.56 11.07 -28.61
N ARG A 18 29.49 10.43 -29.12
CA ARG A 18 28.20 10.39 -28.45
C ARG A 18 28.43 9.62 -27.16
N GLY A 19 28.84 10.35 -26.13
CA GLY A 19 28.69 10.01 -24.74
C GLY A 19 27.21 9.82 -24.47
N ARG A 20 26.69 8.67 -24.90
CA ARG A 20 25.58 8.00 -24.25
C ARG A 20 26.10 7.67 -22.85
N GLY A 21 26.13 8.69 -21.99
CA GLY A 21 26.26 8.49 -20.55
C GLY A 21 25.33 7.36 -20.20
N SER A 22 25.89 6.29 -19.63
CA SER A 22 25.20 5.02 -19.50
C SER A 22 23.84 5.31 -18.86
N ALA A 23 22.76 4.99 -19.59
CA ALA A 23 21.41 5.20 -19.07
C ALA A 23 21.30 4.35 -17.81
N GLU A 24 21.43 5.01 -16.65
CA GLU A 24 21.81 4.38 -15.40
C GLU A 24 20.77 3.30 -15.10
N ARG A 25 21.20 2.04 -15.15
CA ARG A 25 20.24 0.93 -15.12
C ARG A 25 19.57 0.95 -13.75
N VAL A 26 18.29 1.30 -13.71
CA VAL A 26 17.52 1.36 -12.45
C VAL A 26 17.57 -0.01 -11.78
N THR A 27 18.33 -0.11 -10.69
CA THR A 27 18.52 -1.35 -9.91
C THR A 27 17.82 -1.25 -8.57
N LEU A 28 17.45 -2.42 -8.02
CA LEU A 28 16.90 -2.53 -6.67
C LEU A 28 17.85 -1.92 -5.62
N ARG A 29 19.17 -2.13 -5.75
CA ARG A 29 20.17 -1.57 -4.81
C ARG A 29 20.21 -0.04 -4.84
N ALA A 30 20.05 0.58 -6.02
CA ALA A 30 20.00 2.04 -6.14
C ALA A 30 18.70 2.61 -5.54
N ASP A 31 17.54 2.00 -5.85
CA ASP A 31 16.25 2.43 -5.30
C ASP A 31 16.17 2.20 -3.77
N LEU A 32 16.71 1.10 -3.23
CA LEU A 32 16.79 0.86 -1.78
C LEU A 32 17.61 1.94 -1.05
N ARG A 33 18.76 2.33 -1.59
CA ARG A 33 19.54 3.46 -1.05
C ARG A 33 18.78 4.78 -1.17
N ALA A 34 18.09 4.99 -2.29
CA ALA A 34 17.27 6.18 -2.51
C ALA A 34 16.00 6.23 -1.63
N ALA A 35 15.57 5.08 -1.08
CA ALA A 35 14.42 4.98 -0.19
C ALA A 35 14.75 5.33 1.26
N VAL A 36 16.02 5.47 1.65
CA VAL A 36 16.40 5.78 3.05
C VAL A 36 15.66 7.00 3.61
N PRO A 37 15.54 8.17 2.94
CA PRO A 37 14.79 9.30 3.49
C PRO A 37 13.28 9.04 3.64
N ASP A 38 12.70 8.28 2.72
CA ASP A 38 11.28 7.88 2.74
C ASP A 38 11.00 6.88 3.88
N ALA A 39 11.91 5.92 4.08
CA ALA A 39 11.88 4.98 5.19
C ALA A 39 12.16 5.64 6.54
N SER A 40 13.06 6.62 6.63
CA SER A 40 13.26 7.42 7.85
C SER A 40 12.00 8.20 8.22
N ALA A 41 11.32 8.80 7.25
CA ALA A 41 10.02 9.45 7.48
C ALA A 41 8.96 8.43 7.94
N ALA A 42 8.95 7.21 7.37
CA ALA A 42 8.07 6.13 7.81
C ALA A 42 8.33 5.68 9.25
N VAL A 43 9.60 5.60 9.68
CA VAL A 43 9.95 5.30 11.08
C VAL A 43 9.46 6.39 12.02
N VAL A 44 9.63 7.67 11.67
CA VAL A 44 9.14 8.79 12.49
C VAL A 44 7.61 8.78 12.60
N VAL A 45 6.88 8.55 11.50
CA VAL A 45 5.41 8.43 11.55
C VAL A 45 4.98 7.18 12.33
N THR A 46 5.66 6.04 12.16
CA THR A 46 5.37 4.82 12.94
C THR A 46 5.55 5.06 14.43
N ALA A 47 6.63 5.73 14.84
CA ALA A 47 6.88 6.09 16.24
C ALA A 47 5.82 7.06 16.79
N ALA A 48 5.39 8.05 16.01
CA ALA A 48 4.32 8.97 16.40
C ALA A 48 2.96 8.27 16.55
N VAL A 49 2.62 7.35 15.64
CA VAL A 49 1.39 6.53 15.73
C VAL A 49 1.45 5.57 16.93
N PHE A 50 2.61 4.96 17.19
CA PHE A 50 2.82 4.13 18.38
C PHE A 50 2.62 4.92 19.67
N ALA A 51 3.28 6.07 19.81
CA ALA A 51 3.13 6.95 20.97
C ALA A 51 1.68 7.43 21.16
N PHE A 52 0.97 7.72 20.07
CA PHE A 52 -0.46 8.05 20.11
C PHE A 52 -1.32 6.90 20.64
N PHE A 53 -1.11 5.66 20.18
CA PHE A 53 -1.85 4.50 20.70
C PHE A 53 -1.50 4.18 22.16
N TRP A 54 -0.23 4.34 22.54
CA TRP A 54 0.22 4.21 23.93
C TRP A 54 -0.51 5.19 24.85
N ALA A 55 -0.47 6.49 24.53
CA ALA A 55 -1.15 7.53 25.31
C ALA A 55 -2.68 7.36 25.36
N ARG A 56 -3.30 6.82 24.29
CA ARG A 56 -4.73 6.46 24.31
C ARG A 56 -5.03 5.27 25.23
N MET A 57 -4.10 4.33 25.38
CA MET A 57 -4.26 3.20 26.30
C MET A 57 -4.12 3.67 27.75
N GLU A 58 -3.06 4.42 28.08
CA GLU A 58 -2.86 4.98 29.43
C GLU A 58 -4.00 5.91 29.87
N SER A 59 -4.61 6.67 28.95
CA SER A 59 -5.77 7.53 29.25
C SER A 59 -7.12 6.80 29.27
N GLY A 60 -7.16 5.48 29.08
CA GLY A 60 -8.40 4.69 29.00
C GLY A 60 -9.28 4.99 27.78
N THR A 61 -8.81 5.79 26.81
CA THR A 61 -9.55 6.20 25.61
C THR A 61 -9.31 5.28 24.41
N SER A 62 -8.61 4.16 24.59
CA SER A 62 -8.25 3.24 23.53
C SER A 62 -9.44 2.42 23.04
N SER A 63 -9.72 2.46 21.74
CA SER A 63 -10.70 1.57 21.10
C SER A 63 -10.17 0.13 20.97
N THR A 64 -8.86 -0.10 21.13
CA THR A 64 -8.28 -1.45 21.31
C THR A 64 -8.75 -2.10 22.60
N VAL A 65 -8.66 -1.39 23.74
CA VAL A 65 -9.09 -1.93 25.04
C VAL A 65 -10.60 -2.21 25.06
N ALA A 66 -11.42 -1.35 24.44
CA ALA A 66 -12.86 -1.59 24.35
C ALA A 66 -13.25 -2.84 23.53
N VAL A 67 -12.44 -3.23 22.53
CA VAL A 67 -12.66 -4.43 21.72
C VAL A 67 -11.97 -5.67 22.33
N MET A 68 -10.84 -5.48 23.02
CA MET A 68 -10.03 -6.53 23.64
C MET A 68 -9.61 -6.10 25.06
N PRO A 69 -10.49 -6.28 26.08
CA PRO A 69 -10.28 -5.74 27.42
C PRO A 69 -9.10 -6.36 28.18
N PHE A 70 -8.66 -7.55 27.78
CA PHE A 70 -7.45 -8.18 28.30
C PHE A 70 -6.16 -7.42 27.93
N MET A 71 -6.22 -6.50 26.95
CA MET A 71 -5.10 -5.67 26.50
C MET A 71 -5.01 -4.31 27.22
N ASP A 72 -5.60 -4.12 28.40
CA ASP A 72 -5.51 -2.88 29.20
C ASP A 72 -4.16 -2.70 29.91
N ASP A 73 -3.05 -3.07 29.24
CA ASP A 73 -1.68 -2.78 29.68
C ASP A 73 -0.74 -2.57 28.47
N ALA A 74 -0.37 -1.31 28.25
CA ALA A 74 0.54 -0.94 27.16
C ALA A 74 1.94 -1.55 27.30
N ARG A 75 2.40 -1.84 28.53
CA ARG A 75 3.72 -2.42 28.79
C ARG A 75 3.76 -3.91 28.49
N THR A 76 2.68 -4.64 28.75
CA THR A 76 2.57 -6.05 28.37
C THR A 76 2.40 -6.21 26.86
N TYR A 77 1.51 -5.44 26.23
CA TYR A 77 1.09 -5.58 24.83
C TYR A 77 1.74 -4.56 23.87
N TRP A 78 2.95 -4.08 24.20
CA TRP A 78 3.66 -3.07 23.39
C TRP A 78 3.96 -3.56 21.96
N MET A 79 4.19 -4.86 21.76
CA MET A 79 4.47 -5.43 20.44
C MET A 79 3.23 -5.43 19.55
N TYR A 80 2.05 -5.69 20.13
CA TYR A 80 0.77 -5.51 19.45
C TYR A 80 0.55 -4.04 19.05
N LEU A 81 0.77 -3.08 19.96
CA LEU A 81 0.67 -1.65 19.66
C LEU A 81 1.64 -1.22 18.54
N LEU A 82 2.87 -1.74 18.55
CA LEU A 82 3.85 -1.48 17.50
C LEU A 82 3.45 -2.12 16.17
N SER A 83 2.88 -3.33 16.18
CA SER A 83 2.28 -3.95 15.00
C SER A 83 1.16 -3.07 14.43
N GLN A 84 0.25 -2.55 15.26
CA GLN A 84 -0.78 -1.60 14.80
C GLN A 84 -0.16 -0.35 14.17
N ALA A 85 0.88 0.22 14.77
CA ALA A 85 1.56 1.39 14.23
C ALA A 85 2.20 1.14 12.86
N PHE A 86 2.82 -0.04 12.66
CA PHE A 86 3.29 -0.48 11.34
C PHE A 86 2.14 -0.68 10.35
N GLY A 87 0.99 -1.23 10.77
CA GLY A 87 -0.18 -1.43 9.92
C GLY A 87 -0.76 -0.10 9.40
N TRP A 88 -0.98 0.87 10.30
CA TRP A 88 -1.46 2.21 9.94
C TRP A 88 -0.47 2.99 9.07
N SER A 89 0.82 2.93 9.40
CA SER A 89 1.86 3.57 8.59
C SER A 89 1.97 2.91 7.22
N GLY A 90 1.89 1.59 7.15
CA GLY A 90 1.85 0.83 5.90
C GLY A 90 0.66 1.20 5.03
N LEU A 91 -0.52 1.38 5.61
CA LEU A 91 -1.73 1.82 4.89
C LEU A 91 -1.60 3.26 4.35
N LEU A 92 -1.01 4.18 5.13
CA LEU A 92 -0.74 5.55 4.71
C LEU A 92 0.28 5.61 3.56
N TRP A 93 1.36 4.82 3.64
CA TRP A 93 2.34 4.69 2.58
C TRP A 93 1.75 4.02 1.33
N ALA A 94 0.88 3.03 1.50
CA ALA A 94 0.14 2.39 0.40
C ALA A 94 -0.78 3.39 -0.32
N TRP A 95 -1.53 4.22 0.43
CA TRP A 95 -2.31 5.33 -0.13
C TRP A 95 -1.42 6.29 -0.92
N GLY A 96 -0.31 6.74 -0.32
CA GLY A 96 0.66 7.64 -0.96
C GLY A 96 1.22 7.09 -2.27
N THR A 97 1.66 5.83 -2.29
CA THR A 97 2.20 5.23 -3.51
C THR A 97 1.15 4.98 -4.58
N VAL A 98 -0.11 4.67 -4.22
CA VAL A 98 -1.23 4.58 -5.17
C VAL A 98 -1.53 5.94 -5.80
N MET A 99 -1.57 7.01 -4.99
CA MET A 99 -1.74 8.38 -5.47
C MET A 99 -0.64 8.76 -6.48
N LEU A 100 0.63 8.49 -6.15
CA LEU A 100 1.77 8.71 -7.06
C LEU A 100 1.65 7.88 -8.36
N GLY A 101 1.27 6.61 -8.26
CA GLY A 101 1.10 5.71 -9.42
C GLY A 101 -0.05 6.14 -10.35
N LEU A 102 -1.15 6.64 -9.80
CA LEU A 102 -2.27 7.21 -10.55
C LEU A 102 -1.86 8.52 -11.26
N LEU A 103 -1.17 9.43 -10.56
CA LEU A 103 -0.63 10.67 -11.14
C LEU A 103 0.43 10.42 -12.24
N LEU A 104 1.25 9.37 -12.10
CA LEU A 104 2.23 8.96 -13.11
C LEU A 104 1.58 8.34 -14.36
N SER A 105 0.40 7.73 -14.21
CA SER A 105 -0.31 6.98 -15.25
C SER A 105 -1.43 7.77 -15.95
N GLY A 106 -1.95 8.83 -15.32
CA GLY A 106 -3.07 9.64 -15.81
C GLY A 106 -2.65 10.87 -16.61
N PRO A 107 -3.62 11.71 -17.02
CA PRO A 107 -3.35 13.04 -17.54
C PRO A 107 -2.79 13.91 -16.41
N ARG A 108 -1.62 14.54 -16.61
CA ARG A 108 -1.09 15.45 -15.61
C ARG A 108 -1.93 16.73 -15.53
N PRO A 109 -2.26 17.21 -14.31
CA PRO A 109 -2.48 18.63 -14.06
C PRO A 109 -1.37 19.46 -14.70
N ALA A 110 -1.73 20.47 -15.50
CA ALA A 110 -0.77 21.28 -16.26
C ALA A 110 0.19 22.11 -15.38
N ARG A 111 -0.10 22.22 -14.07
CA ARG A 111 0.65 23.03 -13.09
C ARG A 111 1.42 22.21 -12.05
N LEU A 112 1.59 20.90 -12.22
CA LEU A 112 2.39 20.09 -11.29
C LEU A 112 3.88 20.41 -11.46
N PRO A 113 4.58 20.99 -10.46
CA PRO A 113 5.98 21.41 -10.61
C PRO A 113 6.98 20.25 -10.61
N VAL A 114 6.52 19.02 -10.36
CA VAL A 114 7.37 17.84 -10.19
C VAL A 114 7.53 17.08 -11.51
N SER A 115 8.78 16.81 -11.90
CA SER A 115 9.08 16.09 -13.14
C SER A 115 8.60 14.63 -13.11
N ARG A 116 8.41 14.05 -14.31
CA ARG A 116 8.02 12.63 -14.43
C ARG A 116 8.99 11.68 -13.74
N GLN A 117 10.29 11.96 -13.85
CA GLN A 117 11.35 11.10 -13.33
C GLN A 117 11.38 11.13 -11.79
N VAL A 118 11.12 12.29 -11.19
CA VAL A 118 11.01 12.44 -9.73
C VAL A 118 9.76 11.72 -9.21
N LEU A 119 8.60 11.92 -9.82
CA LEU A 119 7.37 11.19 -9.46
C LEU A 119 7.54 9.66 -9.59
N GLU A 120 8.23 9.19 -10.64
CA GLU A 120 8.53 7.76 -10.79
C GLU A 120 9.50 7.28 -9.69
N ARG A 121 10.56 8.04 -9.38
CA ARG A 121 11.49 7.70 -8.28
C ARG A 121 10.76 7.60 -6.95
N TRP A 122 9.95 8.60 -6.59
CA TRP A 122 9.14 8.58 -5.36
C TRP A 122 8.20 7.37 -5.33
N HIS A 123 7.45 7.11 -6.41
CA HIS A 123 6.58 5.94 -6.48
C HIS A 123 7.34 4.62 -6.24
N ARG A 124 8.57 4.47 -6.75
CA ARG A 124 9.39 3.27 -6.49
C ARG A 124 9.88 3.20 -5.04
N THR A 125 10.41 4.29 -4.49
CA THR A 125 10.93 4.30 -3.11
C THR A 125 9.82 4.09 -2.09
N THR A 126 8.71 4.84 -2.20
CA THR A 126 7.55 4.71 -1.31
C THR A 126 6.91 3.32 -1.43
N SER A 127 6.94 2.67 -2.61
CA SER A 127 6.49 1.27 -2.74
C SER A 127 7.39 0.28 -2.01
N LEU A 128 8.72 0.46 -2.03
CA LEU A 128 9.65 -0.37 -1.25
C LEU A 128 9.38 -0.22 0.25
N THR A 129 9.24 1.02 0.72
CA THR A 129 8.88 1.30 2.12
C THR A 129 7.51 0.73 2.49
N THR A 130 6.50 0.83 1.62
CA THR A 130 5.17 0.22 1.82
C THR A 130 5.29 -1.28 2.08
N MET A 131 6.03 -2.01 1.22
CA MET A 131 6.23 -3.46 1.38
C MET A 131 6.98 -3.78 2.68
N ALA A 132 7.97 -2.97 3.06
CA ALA A 132 8.69 -3.14 4.32
C ALA A 132 7.79 -2.92 5.55
N LEU A 133 6.93 -1.89 5.54
CA LEU A 133 5.96 -1.63 6.61
C LEU A 133 4.91 -2.75 6.72
N MET A 134 4.37 -3.21 5.59
CA MET A 134 3.42 -4.34 5.57
C MET A 134 4.05 -5.63 6.11
N PHE A 135 5.32 -5.90 5.78
CA PHE A 135 6.05 -7.05 6.29
C PHE A 135 6.38 -6.91 7.79
N ALA A 136 6.80 -5.72 8.23
CA ALA A 136 7.07 -5.43 9.64
C ALA A 136 5.79 -5.52 10.50
N HIS A 137 4.63 -5.10 9.99
CA HIS A 137 3.34 -5.28 10.63
C HIS A 137 3.03 -6.76 10.91
N ALA A 138 3.10 -7.60 9.87
CA ALA A 138 2.87 -9.04 9.98
C ALA A 138 3.91 -9.74 10.88
N LEU A 139 5.19 -9.35 10.79
CA LEU A 139 6.27 -9.90 11.60
C LEU A 139 6.13 -9.51 13.09
N MET A 140 5.72 -8.28 13.40
CA MET A 140 5.47 -7.86 14.78
C MET A 140 4.22 -8.52 15.37
N PHE A 141 3.20 -8.81 14.55
CA PHE A 141 2.05 -9.61 14.99
C PHE A 141 2.48 -11.05 15.32
N ALA A 142 3.25 -11.70 14.44
CA ALA A 142 3.82 -13.02 14.70
C ALA A 142 4.68 -13.05 15.97
N ALA A 143 5.51 -12.02 16.18
CA ALA A 143 6.39 -11.92 17.33
C ALA A 143 5.62 -11.69 18.65
N GLU A 144 4.49 -10.98 18.61
CA GLU A 144 3.59 -10.86 19.78
C GLU A 144 2.97 -12.22 20.13
N LEU A 145 2.47 -12.98 19.15
CA LEU A 145 1.92 -14.32 19.40
C LEU A 145 2.98 -15.27 20.01
N VAL A 146 4.22 -15.22 19.51
CA VAL A 146 5.35 -16.00 20.07
C VAL A 146 5.65 -15.61 21.54
N ARG A 147 5.46 -14.34 21.89
CA ARG A 147 5.63 -13.82 23.26
C ARG A 147 4.47 -14.21 24.17
N TYR A 148 3.24 -14.18 23.66
CA TYR A 148 2.01 -14.38 24.44
C TYR A 148 1.71 -15.86 24.76
N GLU A 149 2.03 -16.79 23.86
CA GLU A 149 1.74 -18.22 23.99
C GLU A 149 2.65 -18.95 25.00
N VAL A 150 2.64 -18.50 26.27
CA VAL A 150 3.58 -18.94 27.31
C VAL A 150 3.44 -20.39 27.75
N GLU A 151 2.29 -21.02 27.49
CA GLU A 151 2.03 -22.44 27.78
C GLU A 151 2.69 -23.40 26.77
N LEU A 152 3.03 -22.92 25.58
CA LEU A 152 3.65 -23.73 24.54
C LEU A 152 5.18 -23.79 24.69
N GLY A 153 5.80 -24.87 24.22
CA GLY A 153 7.25 -24.94 24.02
C GLY A 153 7.72 -24.01 22.90
N TRP A 154 8.97 -23.52 22.96
CA TRP A 154 9.51 -22.49 22.04
C TRP A 154 9.28 -22.79 20.54
N ALA A 155 9.54 -24.02 20.10
CA ALA A 155 9.32 -24.42 18.71
C ALA A 155 7.83 -24.37 18.30
N ALA A 156 6.91 -24.73 19.21
CA ALA A 156 5.48 -24.65 18.98
C ALA A 156 4.99 -23.19 18.95
N ARG A 157 5.52 -22.30 19.80
CA ARG A 157 5.25 -20.85 19.74
C ARG A 157 5.65 -20.25 18.40
N LEU A 158 6.87 -20.53 17.94
CA LEU A 158 7.37 -20.07 16.64
C LEU A 158 6.49 -20.56 15.49
N TRP A 159 6.05 -21.82 15.53
CA TRP A 159 5.12 -22.34 14.52
C TRP A 159 3.73 -21.69 14.60
N ALA A 160 3.14 -21.56 15.79
CA ALA A 160 1.83 -20.95 15.98
C ALA A 160 1.82 -19.49 15.49
N GLY A 161 2.73 -18.65 15.99
CA GLY A 161 2.82 -17.24 15.58
C GLY A 161 3.13 -17.07 14.09
N PHE A 162 3.93 -17.97 13.49
CA PHE A 162 4.11 -18.01 12.04
C PHE A 162 2.82 -18.39 11.30
N ALA A 163 2.13 -19.45 11.73
CA ALA A 163 0.96 -19.98 11.05
C ALA A 163 -0.21 -18.98 11.11
N ASP A 164 -0.51 -18.45 12.29
CA ASP A 164 -1.52 -17.41 12.50
C ASP A 164 -1.26 -16.13 11.68
N SER A 165 -0.01 -15.76 11.48
CA SER A 165 0.35 -14.52 10.77
C SER A 165 0.52 -14.72 9.26
N PHE A 166 1.01 -15.87 8.81
CA PHE A 166 1.45 -16.09 7.43
C PHE A 166 0.73 -17.24 6.69
N VAL A 167 0.12 -18.21 7.38
CA VAL A 167 -0.57 -19.33 6.70
C VAL A 167 -2.04 -18.94 6.42
N PRO A 168 -2.48 -18.91 5.15
CA PRO A 168 -3.86 -18.56 4.80
C PRO A 168 -4.89 -19.52 5.41
N GLY A 169 -5.81 -18.97 6.19
CA GLY A 169 -6.89 -19.72 6.82
C GLY A 169 -6.52 -20.47 8.10
N TRP A 170 -5.29 -20.29 8.63
CA TRP A 170 -4.91 -20.90 9.90
C TRP A 170 -5.51 -20.17 11.12
N TYR A 171 -5.56 -18.84 11.07
CA TYR A 171 -6.07 -18.03 12.17
C TYR A 171 -7.57 -18.26 12.40
N ASP A 172 -7.91 -18.91 13.51
CA ASP A 172 -9.26 -19.46 13.72
C ASP A 172 -10.17 -18.62 14.65
N SER A 173 -9.84 -17.35 14.92
CA SER A 173 -10.62 -16.50 15.84
C SER A 173 -11.48 -15.43 15.12
N GLY A 174 -12.71 -15.26 15.61
CA GLY A 174 -13.61 -14.13 15.36
C GLY A 174 -13.73 -13.68 13.89
N THR A 175 -13.66 -12.36 13.66
CA THR A 175 -13.57 -11.78 12.31
C THR A 175 -12.21 -12.04 11.64
N GLY A 176 -11.18 -12.37 12.42
CA GLY A 176 -9.82 -12.67 11.95
C GLY A 176 -9.78 -13.80 10.92
N ARG A 177 -10.62 -14.84 11.10
CA ARG A 177 -10.87 -15.92 10.12
C ARG A 177 -11.03 -15.44 8.67
N THR A 178 -11.60 -14.27 8.46
CA THR A 178 -11.78 -13.66 7.12
C THR A 178 -10.78 -12.53 6.86
N ALA A 179 -10.50 -11.70 7.86
CA ALA A 179 -9.73 -10.49 7.67
C ALA A 179 -8.22 -10.72 7.58
N ILE A 180 -7.67 -11.70 8.30
CA ILE A 180 -6.23 -12.03 8.23
C ILE A 180 -5.86 -12.63 6.86
N PRO A 181 -6.63 -13.57 6.26
CA PRO A 181 -6.42 -14.01 4.88
C PRO A 181 -6.45 -12.87 3.84
N ILE A 182 -7.27 -11.83 4.05
CA ILE A 182 -7.27 -10.62 3.20
C ILE A 182 -5.96 -9.84 3.34
N GLY A 183 -5.45 -9.66 4.57
CA GLY A 183 -4.17 -9.00 4.85
C GLY A 183 -2.96 -9.77 4.32
N GLN A 184 -2.93 -11.09 4.53
CA GLN A 184 -1.95 -12.02 3.95
C GLN A 184 -1.97 -11.97 2.42
N GLY A 185 -3.17 -11.99 1.81
CA GLY A 185 -3.34 -11.82 0.37
C GLY A 185 -2.80 -10.49 -0.14
N ALA A 186 -2.98 -9.39 0.60
CA ALA A 186 -2.38 -8.09 0.27
C ALA A 186 -0.85 -8.16 0.29
N LEU A 187 -0.24 -8.71 1.36
CA LEU A 187 1.21 -8.86 1.49
C LEU A 187 1.81 -9.75 0.38
N TYR A 188 1.19 -10.91 0.12
CA TYR A 188 1.63 -11.86 -0.89
C TYR A 188 1.42 -11.40 -2.33
N LEU A 189 0.53 -10.45 -2.58
CA LEU A 189 0.46 -9.75 -3.87
C LEU A 189 1.44 -8.58 -3.94
N ALA A 190 1.64 -7.84 -2.84
CA ALA A 190 2.51 -6.66 -2.80
C ALA A 190 3.95 -6.98 -3.19
N ILE A 191 4.57 -7.97 -2.52
CA ILE A 191 5.98 -8.34 -2.70
C ILE A 191 6.30 -8.69 -4.18
N PRO A 192 5.65 -9.69 -4.81
CA PRO A 192 5.98 -10.04 -6.19
C PRO A 192 5.60 -8.92 -7.18
N LEU A 193 4.46 -8.25 -7.04
CA LEU A 193 4.04 -7.21 -7.99
C LEU A 193 4.91 -5.94 -7.91
N GLY A 194 5.41 -5.58 -6.72
CA GLY A 194 6.36 -4.49 -6.53
C GLY A 194 7.74 -4.84 -7.11
N LEU A 195 8.30 -5.99 -6.72
CA LEU A 195 9.62 -6.43 -7.18
C LEU A 195 9.65 -6.77 -8.69
N LEU A 196 8.49 -7.06 -9.31
CA LEU A 196 8.35 -7.28 -10.75
C LEU A 196 8.92 -6.13 -11.59
N PHE A 197 8.95 -4.91 -11.06
CA PHE A 197 9.56 -3.77 -11.74
C PHE A 197 11.04 -4.02 -12.08
N TYR A 198 11.82 -4.67 -11.21
CA TYR A 198 13.25 -4.88 -11.44
C TYR A 198 13.52 -5.94 -12.50
N VAL A 199 12.65 -6.95 -12.61
CA VAL A 199 12.70 -8.00 -13.65
C VAL A 199 11.89 -7.68 -14.90
N ARG A 200 11.28 -6.48 -15.01
CA ARG A 200 10.44 -6.05 -16.15
C ARG A 200 11.10 -6.18 -17.53
N HIS A 201 12.43 -6.18 -17.57
CA HIS A 201 13.24 -6.36 -18.77
C HIS A 201 13.14 -7.79 -19.35
N ARG A 202 12.86 -8.81 -18.53
CA ARG A 202 12.69 -10.21 -18.95
C ARG A 202 11.28 -10.53 -19.47
N ILE A 203 10.26 -10.03 -18.76
CA ILE A 203 8.84 -10.31 -19.08
C ILE A 203 8.24 -9.36 -20.14
N GLY A 204 8.96 -8.30 -20.50
CA GLY A 204 8.51 -7.28 -21.44
C GLY A 204 7.57 -6.23 -20.81
N ALA A 205 7.67 -5.00 -21.31
CA ALA A 205 6.96 -3.85 -20.76
C ALA A 205 5.42 -3.94 -20.85
N ASN A 206 4.87 -4.80 -21.72
CA ASN A 206 3.43 -4.98 -21.82
C ASN A 206 2.87 -5.90 -20.71
N THR A 207 3.52 -7.02 -20.48
CA THR A 207 3.21 -7.98 -19.41
C THR A 207 3.34 -7.32 -18.05
N TRP A 208 4.45 -6.62 -17.79
CA TRP A 208 4.66 -5.83 -16.56
C TRP A 208 3.50 -4.85 -16.31
N ARG A 209 3.08 -4.06 -17.31
CA ARG A 209 1.95 -3.12 -17.18
C ARG A 209 0.59 -3.78 -16.96
N ARG A 210 0.39 -5.04 -17.38
CA ARG A 210 -0.84 -5.79 -17.11
C ARG A 210 -0.85 -6.26 -15.66
N LEU A 211 0.23 -6.90 -15.22
CA LEU A 211 0.39 -7.38 -13.85
C LEU A 211 0.38 -6.24 -12.83
N HIS A 212 1.11 -5.15 -13.07
CA HIS A 212 1.16 -3.99 -12.19
C HIS A 212 -0.20 -3.27 -12.03
N ARG A 213 -1.19 -3.48 -12.91
CA ARG A 213 -2.56 -2.95 -12.68
C ARG A 213 -3.23 -3.60 -11.48
N PHE A 214 -2.87 -4.83 -11.13
CA PHE A 214 -3.40 -5.53 -9.96
C PHE A 214 -2.86 -4.99 -8.63
N VAL A 215 -1.87 -4.07 -8.63
CA VAL A 215 -1.44 -3.38 -7.39
C VAL A 215 -2.58 -2.56 -6.76
N ILE A 216 -3.60 -2.14 -7.52
CA ILE A 216 -4.80 -1.53 -6.93
C ILE A 216 -5.61 -2.52 -6.07
N VAL A 217 -5.54 -3.83 -6.37
CA VAL A 217 -6.17 -4.88 -5.55
C VAL A 217 -5.45 -5.00 -4.21
N VAL A 218 -4.10 -4.91 -4.18
CA VAL A 218 -3.33 -4.87 -2.93
C VAL A 218 -3.87 -3.77 -2.01
N TYR A 219 -4.03 -2.55 -2.53
CA TYR A 219 -4.53 -1.42 -1.75
C TYR A 219 -5.97 -1.65 -1.25
N VAL A 220 -6.87 -2.15 -2.11
CA VAL A 220 -8.25 -2.48 -1.73
C VAL A 220 -8.29 -3.56 -0.64
N LEU A 221 -7.45 -4.60 -0.74
CA LEU A 221 -7.34 -5.64 0.30
C LEU A 221 -6.79 -5.05 1.61
N SER A 222 -5.78 -4.16 1.57
CA SER A 222 -5.27 -3.47 2.77
C SER A 222 -6.33 -2.61 3.47
N VAL A 223 -7.14 -1.85 2.71
CA VAL A 223 -8.25 -1.05 3.26
C VAL A 223 -9.30 -1.96 3.89
N TRP A 224 -9.71 -3.05 3.22
CA TRP A 224 -10.69 -3.99 3.77
C TRP A 224 -10.17 -4.76 4.98
N HIS A 225 -8.93 -5.22 4.97
CA HIS A 225 -8.28 -5.83 6.14
C HIS A 225 -8.35 -4.89 7.36
N THR A 226 -8.03 -3.60 7.15
CA THR A 226 -8.13 -2.59 8.20
C THR A 226 -9.58 -2.38 8.67
N LEU A 227 -10.54 -2.25 7.77
CA LEU A 227 -11.97 -2.05 8.12
C LEU A 227 -12.62 -3.26 8.83
N LEU A 228 -12.09 -4.47 8.63
CA LEU A 228 -12.61 -5.72 9.19
C LEU A 228 -11.92 -6.15 10.49
N TYR A 229 -10.66 -5.75 10.73
CA TYR A 229 -9.84 -6.20 11.86
C TYR A 229 -9.15 -5.11 12.67
N GLY A 230 -9.10 -3.87 12.17
CA GLY A 230 -8.52 -2.75 12.89
C GLY A 230 -9.42 -2.32 14.05
N THR A 231 -8.99 -2.54 15.29
CA THR A 231 -9.71 -2.10 16.51
C THR A 231 -10.05 -0.60 16.50
N ASN A 232 -9.12 0.22 16.01
CA ASN A 232 -9.27 1.67 15.88
C ASN A 232 -10.35 2.10 14.86
N VAL A 233 -10.87 1.19 14.02
CA VAL A 233 -11.99 1.43 13.09
C VAL A 233 -13.15 0.44 13.31
N TRP A 234 -13.21 -0.19 14.49
CA TRP A 234 -14.24 -1.18 14.82
C TRP A 234 -15.63 -0.55 15.03
N TYR A 235 -15.64 0.64 15.63
CA TYR A 235 -16.82 1.45 15.91
C TYR A 235 -17.00 2.56 14.86
N GLY A 236 -18.19 3.18 14.83
CA GLY A 236 -18.52 4.35 14.00
C GLY A 236 -17.86 5.64 14.48
N GLU A 237 -16.54 5.62 14.66
CA GLU A 237 -15.74 6.72 15.21
C GLU A 237 -14.92 7.43 14.12
N TRP A 238 -14.40 8.62 14.44
CA TRP A 238 -13.65 9.46 13.51
C TRP A 238 -12.54 8.74 12.70
N PRO A 239 -11.77 7.75 13.20
CA PRO A 239 -10.71 7.13 12.40
C PRO A 239 -11.28 6.35 11.21
N ARG A 240 -12.48 5.77 11.37
CA ARG A 240 -13.19 5.02 10.34
C ARG A 240 -13.75 5.95 9.27
N THR A 241 -14.39 7.04 9.69
CA THR A 241 -14.84 8.11 8.79
C THR A 241 -13.67 8.75 8.01
N VAL A 242 -12.53 9.02 8.67
CA VAL A 242 -11.32 9.51 7.99
C VAL A 242 -10.75 8.49 7.01
N LEU A 243 -10.76 7.20 7.34
CA LEU A 243 -10.33 6.14 6.42
C LEU A 243 -11.19 6.13 5.14
N TRP A 244 -12.50 6.33 5.23
CA TRP A 244 -13.39 6.49 4.08
C TRP A 244 -13.13 7.79 3.29
N LEU A 245 -12.96 8.92 3.96
CA LEU A 245 -12.61 10.20 3.34
C LEU A 245 -11.34 10.09 2.48
N LEU A 246 -10.31 9.39 2.97
CA LEU A 246 -9.06 9.16 2.24
C LEU A 246 -9.24 8.33 0.95
N GLN A 247 -10.33 7.57 0.80
CA GLN A 247 -10.62 6.82 -0.43
C GLN A 247 -11.12 7.72 -1.57
N LEU A 248 -11.76 8.86 -1.27
CA LEU A 248 -12.28 9.79 -2.28
C LEU A 248 -11.21 10.23 -3.30
N PRO A 249 -10.03 10.76 -2.93
CA PRO A 249 -9.01 11.16 -3.90
C PRO A 249 -8.49 9.98 -4.74
N VAL A 250 -8.39 8.78 -4.17
CA VAL A 250 -7.98 7.57 -4.89
C VAL A 250 -9.03 7.19 -5.94
N ALA A 251 -10.30 7.13 -5.55
CA ALA A 251 -11.41 6.78 -6.43
C ALA A 251 -11.61 7.82 -7.54
N VAL A 252 -11.51 9.12 -7.23
CA VAL A 252 -11.60 10.21 -8.20
C VAL A 252 -10.43 10.16 -9.20
N LEU A 253 -9.18 9.99 -8.75
CA LEU A 253 -8.05 9.86 -9.67
C LEU A 253 -8.13 8.59 -10.54
N LEU A 254 -8.62 7.47 -9.99
CA LEU A 254 -8.88 6.26 -10.75
C LEU A 254 -9.96 6.49 -11.82
N LEU A 255 -11.06 7.15 -11.48
CA LEU A 255 -12.13 7.51 -12.42
C LEU A 255 -11.61 8.44 -13.51
N VAL A 256 -10.87 9.51 -13.16
CA VAL A 256 -10.25 10.44 -14.13
C VAL A 256 -9.31 9.69 -15.09
N ARG A 257 -8.50 8.76 -14.58
CA ARG A 257 -7.62 7.91 -15.39
C ARG A 257 -8.41 7.02 -16.35
N LEU A 258 -9.51 6.42 -15.91
CA LEU A 258 -10.37 5.57 -16.73
C LEU A 258 -11.12 6.38 -17.81
N LEU A 259 -11.57 7.60 -17.48
CA LEU A 259 -12.24 8.51 -18.40
C LEU A 259 -11.28 9.12 -19.44
N ARG A 260 -10.06 9.49 -19.02
CA ARG A 260 -9.03 10.13 -19.87
C ARG A 260 -7.80 9.22 -20.04
N PRO A 261 -7.91 8.05 -20.72
CA PRO A 261 -6.80 7.13 -20.86
C PRO A 261 -5.71 7.67 -21.80
N ALA A 262 -4.46 7.52 -21.38
CA ALA A 262 -3.29 8.04 -22.09
C ALA A 262 -3.06 7.38 -23.47
N ARG A 263 -3.55 6.15 -23.69
CA ARG A 263 -3.33 5.39 -24.92
C ARG A 263 -4.57 5.37 -25.80
N ARG A 264 -4.41 5.59 -27.12
CA ARG A 264 -5.50 5.52 -28.11
C ARG A 264 -6.29 4.21 -28.01
N GLY A 265 -5.59 3.07 -27.91
CA GLY A 265 -6.20 1.74 -27.77
C GLY A 265 -6.95 1.47 -26.46
N GLU A 266 -6.87 2.35 -25.46
CA GLU A 266 -7.61 2.27 -24.19
C GLU A 266 -8.84 3.20 -24.16
N ARG A 267 -8.98 4.09 -25.15
CA ARG A 267 -10.18 4.94 -25.29
C ARG A 267 -11.41 4.09 -25.57
N LEU A 268 -12.55 4.52 -25.05
CA LEU A 268 -13.85 4.07 -25.49
C LEU A 268 -14.21 4.87 -26.75
N GLY A 269 -14.26 4.18 -27.90
CA GLY A 269 -14.80 4.72 -29.14
C GLY A 269 -16.26 4.31 -29.34
N ALA A 270 -16.85 4.73 -30.46
CA ALA A 270 -18.16 4.23 -30.87
C ALA A 270 -18.12 2.70 -31.10
N PRO A 271 -19.13 1.94 -30.63
CA PRO A 271 -19.27 0.53 -30.99
C PRO A 271 -19.31 0.34 -32.52
N GLY A 272 -18.74 -0.75 -33.01
CA GLY A 272 -18.93 -1.19 -34.41
C GLY A 272 -18.18 -0.44 -35.53
N ARG A 273 -17.57 0.74 -35.30
CA ARG A 273 -16.70 1.34 -36.34
C ARG A 273 -15.48 0.43 -36.60
N ARG A 274 -15.13 0.20 -37.88
CA ARG A 274 -13.89 -0.49 -38.28
C ARG A 274 -12.68 0.14 -37.56
N GLY A 275 -12.04 -0.61 -36.65
CA GLY A 275 -10.95 -0.14 -35.78
C GLY A 275 -11.32 0.10 -34.30
N GLY A 276 -12.61 0.09 -33.94
CA GLY A 276 -13.06 -0.05 -32.56
C GLY A 276 -12.88 -1.49 -32.07
N GLY A 277 -12.41 -1.67 -30.83
CA GLY A 277 -12.17 -3.00 -30.26
C GLY A 277 -13.45 -3.85 -30.13
N SER A 278 -13.28 -5.16 -29.95
CA SER A 278 -14.39 -6.12 -29.85
C SER A 278 -15.44 -5.72 -28.79
N LEU A 279 -16.70 -6.05 -29.05
CA LEU A 279 -17.84 -5.71 -28.16
C LEU A 279 -17.59 -6.09 -26.68
N PRO A 280 -17.04 -7.28 -26.33
CA PRO A 280 -16.70 -7.59 -24.94
C PRO A 280 -15.64 -6.66 -24.34
N GLY A 281 -14.63 -6.27 -25.14
CA GLY A 281 -13.59 -5.33 -24.74
C GLY A 281 -14.06 -3.88 -24.61
N TRP A 282 -15.13 -3.51 -25.32
CA TRP A 282 -15.85 -2.25 -25.13
C TRP A 282 -16.66 -2.29 -23.84
N ALA A 283 -17.48 -3.33 -23.64
CA ALA A 283 -18.36 -3.50 -22.49
C ALA A 283 -17.57 -3.48 -21.18
N LEU A 284 -16.48 -4.26 -21.10
CA LEU A 284 -15.59 -4.30 -19.92
C LEU A 284 -15.05 -2.91 -19.52
N ARG A 285 -14.78 -2.03 -20.48
CA ARG A 285 -14.32 -0.65 -20.22
C ARG A 285 -15.46 0.26 -19.75
N ALA A 286 -16.65 0.08 -20.32
CA ALA A 286 -17.84 0.83 -19.93
C ALA A 286 -18.23 0.47 -18.49
N THR A 287 -18.34 -0.82 -18.17
CA THR A 287 -18.59 -1.35 -16.82
C THR A 287 -17.51 -0.90 -15.84
N GLY A 288 -16.23 -0.95 -16.20
CA GLY A 288 -15.15 -0.46 -15.33
C GLY A 288 -15.23 1.04 -14.99
N ARG A 289 -15.73 1.88 -15.92
CA ARG A 289 -15.99 3.31 -15.66
C ARG A 289 -17.24 3.51 -14.79
N ALA A 290 -18.32 2.79 -15.09
CA ALA A 290 -19.55 2.84 -14.31
C ALA A 290 -19.31 2.42 -12.86
N ALA A 291 -18.59 1.32 -12.64
CA ALA A 291 -18.18 0.86 -11.31
C ALA A 291 -17.32 1.90 -10.58
N ALA A 292 -16.33 2.51 -11.24
CA ALA A 292 -15.52 3.57 -10.60
C ALA A 292 -16.35 4.82 -10.24
N ALA A 293 -17.33 5.20 -11.06
CA ALA A 293 -18.25 6.29 -10.75
C ALA A 293 -19.19 5.94 -9.59
N ALA A 294 -19.73 4.72 -9.57
CA ALA A 294 -20.55 4.21 -8.47
C ALA A 294 -19.77 4.16 -7.14
N VAL A 295 -18.49 3.77 -7.16
CA VAL A 295 -17.62 3.83 -5.98
C VAL A 295 -17.43 5.27 -5.49
N VAL A 296 -17.19 6.25 -6.37
CA VAL A 296 -17.11 7.67 -5.95
C VAL A 296 -18.41 8.14 -5.31
N ILE A 297 -19.56 7.81 -5.91
CA ILE A 297 -20.89 8.19 -5.38
C ILE A 297 -21.15 7.49 -4.03
N GLY A 298 -20.84 6.20 -3.90
CA GLY A 298 -21.00 5.45 -2.65
C GLY A 298 -20.11 5.97 -1.52
N LEU A 299 -18.86 6.32 -1.81
CA LEU A 299 -17.96 6.96 -0.85
C LEU A 299 -18.48 8.32 -0.40
N LEU A 300 -19.00 9.14 -1.31
CA LEU A 300 -19.63 10.42 -0.95
C LEU A 300 -20.88 10.21 -0.09
N ALA A 301 -21.72 9.22 -0.41
CA ALA A 301 -22.90 8.90 0.38
C ALA A 301 -22.53 8.44 1.81
N VAL A 302 -21.53 7.57 1.96
CA VAL A 302 -21.00 7.15 3.28
C VAL A 302 -20.51 8.36 4.08
N VAL A 303 -19.69 9.22 3.47
CA VAL A 303 -19.10 10.40 4.12
C VAL A 303 -20.17 11.43 4.53
N VAL A 304 -21.15 11.69 3.67
CA VAL A 304 -22.19 12.71 3.92
C VAL A 304 -23.26 12.21 4.90
N SER A 305 -23.59 10.91 4.88
CA SER A 305 -24.60 10.33 5.78
C SER A 305 -24.06 9.96 7.15
N GLY A 306 -22.74 9.86 7.33
CA GLY A 306 -22.11 9.31 8.54
C GLY A 306 -22.30 7.79 8.72
N HIS A 307 -23.01 7.12 7.80
CA HIS A 307 -23.27 5.67 7.88
C HIS A 307 -22.06 4.88 7.37
N ASP A 308 -20.98 4.88 8.14
CA ASP A 308 -19.68 4.32 7.76
C ASP A 308 -19.53 2.80 7.99
N GLY A 309 -20.61 2.16 8.46
CA GLY A 309 -20.69 0.73 8.75
C GLY A 309 -19.90 0.30 9.98
N GLY A 310 -19.48 1.24 10.84
CA GLY A 310 -18.94 0.94 12.15
C GLY A 310 -20.02 0.40 13.08
N ARG A 311 -19.60 -0.26 14.17
CA ARG A 311 -20.52 -0.69 15.23
C ARG A 311 -20.78 0.44 16.22
N ASP A 312 -21.90 0.37 16.92
CA ASP A 312 -22.12 1.22 18.10
C ASP A 312 -21.15 0.81 19.22
N ARG A 313 -20.62 1.80 19.94
CA ARG A 313 -19.78 1.58 21.11
C ARG A 313 -20.69 1.30 22.32
N PRO A 314 -20.48 0.21 23.09
CA PRO A 314 -21.19 0.01 24.35
C PRO A 314 -21.03 1.21 25.29
N ALA A 315 -22.11 1.61 25.95
CA ALA A 315 -22.10 2.73 26.90
C ALA A 315 -21.28 2.40 28.16
N ASP A 316 -21.37 1.15 28.61
CA ASP A 316 -20.64 0.64 29.77
C ASP A 316 -19.32 0.00 29.36
N ALA A 317 -18.29 0.17 30.19
CA ALA A 317 -17.04 -0.55 30.02
C ALA A 317 -17.27 -2.06 30.25
N PRO A 318 -16.73 -2.96 29.40
CA PRO A 318 -16.86 -4.40 29.61
C PRO A 318 -16.25 -4.81 30.96
N ALA A 319 -16.93 -5.73 31.65
CA ALA A 319 -16.59 -6.12 33.01
C ALA A 319 -15.16 -6.68 33.11
N SER A 320 -14.30 -5.95 33.85
CA SER A 320 -12.96 -6.31 34.33
C SER A 320 -11.99 -6.93 33.32
N SER A 321 -10.93 -6.19 32.99
CA SER A 321 -9.63 -6.79 32.69
C SER A 321 -9.20 -7.72 33.84
N PRO A 322 -8.51 -8.84 33.59
CA PRO A 322 -8.12 -9.81 34.63
C PRO A 322 -7.04 -9.29 35.60
N HIS A 323 -6.49 -8.10 35.35
CA HIS A 323 -5.52 -7.45 36.23
C HIS A 323 -6.23 -6.35 37.04
N PRO A 324 -6.20 -6.40 38.39
CA PRO A 324 -6.64 -5.27 39.19
C PRO A 324 -5.73 -4.08 38.90
N ARG A 325 -6.32 -2.91 38.66
CA ARG A 325 -5.55 -1.66 38.62
C ARG A 325 -5.07 -1.38 40.03
N GLU A 326 -3.76 -1.48 40.26
CA GLU A 326 -3.13 -0.96 41.47
C GLU A 326 -3.33 0.57 41.47
N THR A 327 -4.09 1.05 42.45
CA THR A 327 -4.26 2.47 42.73
C THR A 327 -3.17 2.93 43.67
N GLU A 328 -2.34 3.89 43.23
CA GLU A 328 -1.61 4.79 44.14
C GLU A 328 -2.58 5.73 44.86
#